data_AF-A0AAU5YSZ7-F1
#
_entry.id   AF-A0AAU5YSZ7-F1
#
_cell.length_a   1.000
_cell.length_b   1.000
_cell.length_c   1.000
_cell.angle_alpha   90.00
_cell.angle_beta   90.00
_cell.angle_gamma   90.00
#
_symmetry.space_group_name_H-M   'P 1'
#
loop_
_entity.id
_entity.type
_entity.pdbx_description
1 polymer ?
#
loop_
_entity_poly.entity_id
_entity_poly.type
_entity_poly.pdbx_seq_one_letter_code
_entity_poly.pdbx_strand_id
1 'polypeptide(L)'
;MPDRPLHPHADPHPHPHPHPHPHPHPHPHPHPHPHPHPDAVQPLFPPPPRPAPVRVIVADDNPVVRAGLTALLSGREDTTVVAEAADGREAYESALRHRPDVVLLDVRMPGVDGLAALPHLARIARVVMLTYSHEAEIVQAALRGGAGGYLVHGEFTVEELVSAVRDVTRGRAHFTPTAATAVLAHLQSDATAHVKADSTRLFSPTSTERLSQLQSTVGQSTSVGRAKFPLSAREAEIMDLIASGMNNQQIAATCFISEKTVKNHINRIFAKLHSTTRSEATAKWLGTAVTS
;
A
#
# COMPACT_ATOMS: atom_id res chain seq x y z
N MET A 1 1.26 13.33 92.18
CA MET A 1 2.39 12.47 92.61
C MET A 1 3.63 13.37 92.71
N PRO A 2 4.39 13.28 93.81
CA PRO A 2 5.33 14.30 94.34
C PRO A 2 6.70 14.21 93.62
N ASP A 3 7.72 15.05 93.78
CA ASP A 3 8.37 15.49 95.02
C ASP A 3 9.42 16.61 94.73
N ARG A 4 9.71 17.42 95.75
CA ARG A 4 10.89 18.33 95.87
C ARG A 4 12.11 17.44 96.27
N PRO A 5 13.33 17.90 96.66
CA PRO A 5 14.01 19.22 96.63
C PRO A 5 15.55 19.19 96.34
N LEU A 6 16.19 20.37 96.52
CA LEU A 6 17.50 20.64 97.15
C LEU A 6 18.81 20.80 96.32
N HIS A 7 19.46 21.94 96.58
CA HIS A 7 20.83 22.46 96.28
C HIS A 7 21.96 21.49 96.74
N PRO A 8 23.31 21.72 96.61
CA PRO A 8 24.08 22.98 96.40
C PRO A 8 25.46 22.88 95.64
N HIS A 9 26.16 24.03 95.58
CA HIS A 9 27.62 24.27 95.74
C HIS A 9 28.73 23.60 94.89
N ALA A 10 29.62 24.49 94.42
CA ALA A 10 31.10 24.48 94.50
C ALA A 10 31.93 24.21 93.23
N ASP A 11 32.76 25.23 92.90
CA ASP A 11 34.04 25.32 92.19
C ASP A 11 34.95 24.06 92.21
N PRO A 12 35.97 23.87 91.32
CA PRO A 12 36.87 24.91 90.78
C PRO A 12 37.40 24.74 89.33
N HIS A 13 38.11 25.77 88.83
CA HIS A 13 39.05 25.71 87.70
C HIS A 13 40.03 24.50 87.79
N PRO A 14 40.45 23.90 86.65
CA PRO A 14 41.78 24.25 86.12
C PRO A 14 41.99 24.18 84.59
N HIS A 15 42.93 25.02 84.13
CA HIS A 15 43.85 24.88 82.99
C HIS A 15 43.34 24.63 81.54
N PRO A 16 43.74 25.49 80.57
CA PRO A 16 43.68 25.15 79.16
C PRO A 16 44.89 24.27 78.80
N HIS A 17 44.64 23.03 78.38
CA HIS A 17 45.63 22.22 77.67
C HIS A 17 45.67 22.61 76.18
N PRO A 18 46.86 22.53 75.54
CA PRO A 18 47.07 23.04 74.18
C PRO A 18 46.37 22.16 73.13
N HIS A 19 45.73 22.81 72.17
CA HIS A 19 45.20 22.17 70.96
C HIS A 19 46.32 21.44 70.20
N PRO A 20 46.12 20.20 69.76
CA PRO A 20 47.04 19.54 68.85
C PRO A 20 46.89 20.16 67.44
N HIS A 21 48.02 20.42 66.80
CA HIS A 21 48.09 20.80 65.39
C HIS A 21 47.32 19.80 64.51
N PRO A 22 46.52 20.24 63.53
CA PRO A 22 46.00 19.33 62.52
C PRO A 22 47.16 18.92 61.59
N HIS A 23 47.39 17.60 61.49
CA HIS A 23 48.25 17.01 60.46
C HIS A 23 47.79 17.42 59.06
N PRO A 24 48.69 17.69 58.10
CA PRO A 24 48.30 17.93 56.73
C PRO A 24 47.74 16.62 56.12
N HIS A 25 46.54 16.71 55.57
CA HIS A 25 45.93 15.64 54.77
C HIS A 25 46.87 15.24 53.61
N PRO A 26 47.05 13.94 53.32
CA PRO A 26 47.75 13.53 52.11
C PRO A 26 46.90 13.90 50.89
N HIS A 27 47.52 14.60 49.93
CA HIS A 27 46.92 14.90 48.63
C HIS A 27 46.42 13.62 47.94
N PRO A 28 45.25 13.63 47.28
CA PRO A 28 44.83 12.50 46.47
C PRO A 28 45.78 12.36 45.27
N HIS A 29 46.42 11.20 45.14
CA HIS A 29 47.19 10.86 43.96
C HIS A 29 46.30 10.92 42.71
N PRO A 30 46.77 11.49 41.58
CA PRO A 30 46.01 11.45 40.34
C PRO A 30 45.92 10.00 39.88
N HIS A 31 44.69 9.51 39.68
CA HIS A 31 44.44 8.23 39.03
C HIS A 31 45.12 8.21 37.65
N PRO A 32 45.82 7.13 37.27
CA PRO A 32 46.37 7.02 35.93
C PRO A 32 45.21 6.98 34.93
N HIS A 33 45.23 7.91 33.97
CA HIS A 33 44.34 7.88 32.82
C HIS A 33 44.45 6.52 32.12
N PRO A 34 43.33 5.89 31.71
CA PRO A 34 43.41 4.66 30.92
C PRO A 34 44.17 4.96 29.63
N HIS A 35 45.27 4.24 29.41
CA HIS A 35 46.04 4.29 28.18
C HIS A 35 45.10 3.99 26.99
N PRO A 36 45.18 4.74 25.88
CA PRO A 36 44.46 4.38 24.67
C PRO A 36 44.99 3.02 24.19
N HIS A 37 44.09 2.06 23.96
CA HIS A 37 44.41 0.77 23.36
C HIS A 37 45.16 1.00 22.03
N PRO A 38 46.37 0.43 21.82
CA PRO A 38 47.15 0.68 20.60
C PRO A 38 46.66 -0.05 19.34
N ASP A 39 45.60 -0.86 19.39
CA ASP A 39 45.26 -1.79 18.30
C ASP A 39 43.89 -1.56 17.64
N ALA A 40 43.27 -0.39 17.82
CA ALA A 40 42.15 -0.02 16.96
C ALA A 40 42.70 0.42 15.59
N VAL A 41 43.00 -0.55 14.73
CA VAL A 41 43.30 -0.32 13.31
C VAL A 41 42.08 0.42 12.73
N GLN A 42 42.16 1.75 12.63
CA GLN A 42 41.17 2.51 11.89
C GLN A 42 41.25 2.04 10.43
N PRO A 43 40.13 1.61 9.82
CA PRO A 43 40.16 1.16 8.44
C PRO A 43 40.74 2.29 7.58
N LEU A 44 41.80 1.96 6.81
CA LEU A 44 42.58 2.89 5.98
C LEU A 44 41.71 3.62 4.93
N PHE A 45 40.48 3.14 4.73
CA PHE A 45 39.46 3.76 3.91
C PHE A 45 38.17 3.89 4.73
N PRO A 46 37.54 5.08 4.80
CA PRO A 46 36.19 5.18 5.30
C PRO A 46 35.29 4.24 4.47
N PRO A 47 34.35 3.51 5.10
CA PRO A 47 33.41 2.70 4.35
C PRO A 47 32.72 3.58 3.31
N PRO A 48 32.48 3.05 2.09
CA PRO A 48 31.82 3.84 1.05
C PRO A 48 30.52 4.44 1.61
N PRO A 49 30.19 5.70 1.26
CA PRO A 49 28.98 6.32 1.75
C PRO A 49 27.79 5.42 1.43
N ARG A 50 26.99 5.08 2.44
CA ARG A 50 25.78 4.27 2.22
C ARG A 50 24.88 5.04 1.24
N PRO A 51 24.35 4.38 0.20
CA PRO A 51 23.42 5.04 -0.70
C PRO A 51 22.26 5.61 0.11
N ALA A 52 21.82 6.82 -0.23
CA ALA A 52 20.70 7.46 0.45
C ALA A 52 19.45 6.57 0.34
N PRO A 53 18.62 6.51 1.39
CA PRO A 53 17.41 5.69 1.38
C PRO A 53 16.45 6.17 0.30
N VAL A 54 15.79 5.22 -0.37
CA VAL A 54 14.80 5.50 -1.41
C VAL A 54 13.63 6.26 -0.81
N ARG A 55 13.28 7.39 -1.42
CA ARG A 55 12.25 8.32 -0.94
C ARG A 55 10.91 7.93 -1.54
N VAL A 56 9.98 7.51 -0.69
CA VAL A 56 8.70 6.93 -1.10
C VAL A 56 7.54 7.81 -0.67
N ILE A 57 6.56 8.02 -1.54
CA ILE A 57 5.23 8.48 -1.14
C ILE A 57 4.28 7.29 -1.12
N VAL A 58 3.41 7.21 -0.12
CA VAL A 58 2.33 6.21 -0.04
C VAL A 58 0.99 6.93 -0.22
N ALA A 59 0.27 6.59 -1.28
CA ALA A 59 -1.05 7.13 -1.58
C ALA A 59 -2.10 6.01 -1.60
N ASP A 60 -3.02 6.04 -0.64
CA ASP A 60 -4.07 5.05 -0.45
C ASP A 60 -5.22 5.69 0.33
N ASP A 61 -6.48 5.44 -0.02
CA ASP A 61 -7.63 6.08 0.64
C ASP A 61 -8.01 5.42 1.97
N ASN A 62 -7.53 4.20 2.21
CA ASN A 62 -7.72 3.45 3.43
C ASN A 62 -6.61 3.79 4.45
N PRO A 63 -6.94 4.50 5.54
CA PRO A 63 -5.94 4.93 6.53
C PRO A 63 -5.21 3.76 7.20
N VAL A 64 -5.84 2.58 7.32
CA VAL A 64 -5.21 1.40 7.91
C VAL A 64 -4.16 0.82 6.97
N VAL A 65 -4.48 0.70 5.67
CA VAL A 65 -3.54 0.20 4.67
C VAL A 65 -2.36 1.16 4.53
N ARG A 66 -2.64 2.46 4.44
CA ARG A 66 -1.61 3.50 4.36
C ARG A 66 -0.67 3.50 5.56
N ALA A 67 -1.20 3.39 6.77
CA ALA A 67 -0.39 3.27 7.99
C ALA A 67 0.46 1.99 7.99
N GLY A 68 -0.12 0.86 7.56
CA GLY A 68 0.58 -0.42 7.45
C GLY A 68 1.74 -0.38 6.46
N LEU A 69 1.50 0.09 5.22
CA LEU A 69 2.53 0.29 4.21
C LEU A 69 3.63 1.24 4.69
N THR A 70 3.24 2.34 5.34
CA THR A 70 4.19 3.32 5.89
C THR A 70 5.08 2.72 6.97
N ALA A 71 4.51 1.92 7.88
CA ALA A 71 5.26 1.24 8.93
C ALA A 71 6.24 0.21 8.34
N LEU A 72 5.80 -0.58 7.36
CA LEU A 72 6.62 -1.61 6.70
C LEU A 72 7.82 -1.01 5.95
N LEU A 73 7.62 0.16 5.32
CA LEU A 73 8.67 0.85 4.56
C LEU A 73 9.59 1.69 5.46
N SER A 74 9.05 2.32 6.50
CA SER A 74 9.86 3.17 7.41
C SER A 74 10.73 2.36 8.37
N GLY A 75 10.38 1.09 8.62
CA GLY A 75 11.16 0.19 9.46
C GLY A 75 12.48 -0.30 8.85
N ARG A 76 12.88 0.21 7.67
CA ARG A 76 14.03 -0.28 6.91
C ARG A 76 15.06 0.83 6.69
N GLU A 77 16.35 0.47 6.72
CA GLU A 77 17.43 1.46 6.54
C GLU A 77 17.52 2.01 5.10
N ASP A 78 16.95 1.32 4.12
CA ASP A 78 17.11 1.63 2.70
C ASP A 78 15.90 2.34 2.06
N THR A 79 14.86 2.61 2.83
CA THR A 79 13.64 3.31 2.38
C THR A 79 13.21 4.35 3.40
N THR A 80 12.61 5.44 2.94
CA THR A 80 12.04 6.48 3.79
C THR A 80 10.73 6.97 3.20
N VAL A 81 9.66 6.97 3.99
CA VAL A 81 8.37 7.53 3.56
C VAL A 81 8.39 9.03 3.79
N VAL A 82 8.36 9.80 2.71
CA VAL A 82 8.50 11.27 2.75
C VAL A 82 7.17 12.01 2.80
N ALA A 83 6.08 11.35 2.40
CA ALA A 83 4.72 11.85 2.54
C ALA A 83 3.70 10.71 2.40
N GLU A 84 2.53 10.93 2.98
CA GLU A 84 1.32 10.15 2.79
C GLU A 84 0.27 10.97 2.04
N ALA A 85 -0.63 10.31 1.30
CA ALA A 85 -1.75 10.95 0.62
C ALA A 85 -3.01 10.06 0.67
N ALA A 86 -4.18 10.68 0.78
CA ALA A 86 -5.47 9.98 0.79
C ALA A 86 -6.15 9.94 -0.58
N ASP A 87 -5.67 10.73 -1.54
CA ASP A 87 -6.13 10.72 -2.93
C ASP A 87 -5.02 11.09 -3.93
N GLY A 88 -5.35 11.01 -5.23
CA GLY A 88 -4.42 11.30 -6.31
C GLY A 88 -4.02 12.77 -6.44
N ARG A 89 -4.84 13.72 -5.96
CA ARG A 89 -4.52 15.16 -5.96
C ARG A 89 -3.44 15.42 -4.91
N GLU A 90 -3.67 14.96 -3.69
CA GLU A 90 -2.71 15.05 -2.59
C GLU A 90 -1.39 14.36 -2.96
N ALA A 91 -1.46 13.18 -3.59
CA ALA A 91 -0.26 12.46 -4.05
C ALA A 91 0.56 13.29 -5.04
N TYR A 92 -0.10 13.94 -6.00
CA TYR A 92 0.57 14.81 -6.99
C TYR A 92 1.22 16.04 -6.35
N GLU A 93 0.50 16.73 -5.47
CA GLU A 93 1.04 17.90 -4.78
C GLU A 93 2.22 17.54 -3.87
N SER A 94 2.11 16.42 -3.15
CA SER A 94 3.18 15.90 -2.31
C SER A 94 4.38 15.46 -3.15
N ALA A 95 4.17 14.88 -4.34
CA ALA A 95 5.27 14.56 -5.25
C ALA A 95 6.04 15.81 -5.72
N LEU A 96 5.33 16.91 -5.99
CA LEU A 96 5.96 18.20 -6.33
C LEU A 96 6.79 18.77 -5.17
N ARG A 97 6.24 18.73 -3.95
CA ARG A 97 6.90 19.24 -2.73
C ARG A 97 8.10 18.41 -2.32
N HIS A 98 7.92 17.09 -2.29
CA HIS A 98 8.89 16.19 -1.69
C HIS A 98 9.82 15.55 -2.71
N ARG A 99 9.54 15.56 -4.02
CA ARG A 99 10.40 14.95 -5.06
C ARG A 99 10.80 13.49 -4.72
N PRO A 100 9.83 12.58 -4.54
CA PRO A 100 10.14 11.18 -4.23
C PRO A 100 10.80 10.48 -5.41
N ASP A 101 11.48 9.37 -5.12
CA ASP A 101 11.99 8.45 -6.13
C ASP A 101 10.88 7.53 -6.64
N VAL A 102 10.01 7.10 -5.72
CA VAL A 102 8.90 6.17 -5.98
C VAL A 102 7.61 6.68 -5.33
N VAL A 103 6.49 6.50 -6.03
CA VAL A 103 5.14 6.65 -5.48
C VAL A 103 4.46 5.29 -5.49
N LEU A 104 4.07 4.80 -4.32
CA LEU A 104 3.10 3.71 -4.20
C LEU A 104 1.70 4.32 -4.30
N LEU A 105 0.94 3.90 -5.30
CA LEU A 105 -0.32 4.55 -5.66
C LEU A 105 -1.45 3.54 -5.74
N ASP A 106 -2.41 3.61 -4.83
CA ASP A 106 -3.65 2.87 -4.95
C ASP A 106 -4.42 3.31 -6.20
N VAL A 107 -4.95 2.33 -6.93
CA VAL A 107 -5.75 2.55 -8.13
C VAL A 107 -7.09 3.23 -7.78
N ARG A 108 -7.70 2.92 -6.63
CA ARG A 108 -9.11 3.20 -6.34
C ARG A 108 -9.30 4.17 -5.17
N MET A 109 -8.78 5.38 -5.32
CA MET A 109 -9.01 6.47 -4.36
C MET A 109 -10.21 7.36 -4.74
N PRO A 110 -10.90 7.98 -3.78
CA PRO A 110 -11.96 8.97 -4.04
C PRO A 110 -11.37 10.27 -4.58
N GLY A 111 -12.20 11.08 -5.23
CA GLY A 111 -11.74 12.33 -5.86
C GLY A 111 -10.93 12.04 -7.11
N VAL A 112 -9.63 12.33 -7.08
CA VAL A 112 -8.72 11.95 -8.17
C VAL A 112 -8.22 10.53 -7.91
N ASP A 113 -8.63 9.59 -8.75
CA ASP A 113 -8.17 8.20 -8.62
C ASP A 113 -6.72 8.01 -9.11
N GLY A 114 -6.14 6.85 -8.79
CA GLY A 114 -4.74 6.57 -9.10
C GLY A 114 -4.46 6.52 -10.60
N LEU A 115 -5.39 5.97 -11.41
CA LEU A 115 -5.23 5.93 -12.86
C LEU A 115 -5.25 7.34 -13.48
N ALA A 116 -6.10 8.23 -12.99
CA ALA A 116 -6.14 9.62 -13.43
C ALA A 116 -4.90 10.41 -13.00
N ALA A 117 -4.35 10.14 -11.82
CA ALA A 117 -3.14 10.80 -11.32
C ALA A 117 -1.84 10.29 -12.00
N LEU A 118 -1.81 9.02 -12.41
CA LEU A 118 -0.62 8.32 -12.89
C LEU A 118 0.13 9.05 -14.01
N PRO A 119 -0.49 9.52 -15.12
CA PRO A 119 0.25 10.20 -16.20
C PRO A 119 0.95 11.48 -15.77
N HIS A 120 0.53 12.08 -14.66
CA HIS A 120 1.13 13.27 -14.08
C HIS A 120 2.26 12.90 -13.12
N LEU A 121 2.05 11.89 -12.27
CA LEU A 121 3.02 11.38 -11.31
C LEU A 121 4.23 10.72 -12.00
N ALA A 122 4.00 9.97 -13.07
CA ALA A 122 5.05 9.27 -13.83
C ALA A 122 6.09 10.22 -14.46
N ARG A 123 5.79 11.52 -14.59
CA ARG A 123 6.74 12.54 -15.04
C ARG A 123 7.65 13.06 -13.94
N ILE A 124 7.29 12.81 -12.68
CA ILE A 124 7.99 13.32 -11.49
C ILE A 124 8.82 12.21 -10.85
N ALA A 125 8.24 11.01 -10.72
CA ALA A 125 8.80 9.87 -10.02
C ALA A 125 8.39 8.56 -10.69
N ARG A 126 9.01 7.45 -10.30
CA ARG A 126 8.53 6.13 -10.71
C ARG A 126 7.26 5.79 -9.92
N VAL A 127 6.32 5.09 -10.55
CA VAL A 127 5.05 4.75 -9.91
C VAL A 127 4.88 3.23 -9.86
N VAL A 128 4.57 2.72 -8.68
CA VAL A 128 4.10 1.34 -8.46
C VAL A 128 2.63 1.42 -8.10
N MET A 129 1.80 0.77 -8.89
CA MET A 129 0.37 0.72 -8.62
C MET A 129 0.06 -0.37 -7.59
N LEU A 130 -0.79 -0.04 -6.62
CA LEU A 130 -1.41 -0.99 -5.70
C LEU A 130 -2.88 -1.17 -6.11
N THR A 131 -3.37 -2.39 -6.14
CA THR A 131 -4.78 -2.65 -6.48
C THR A 131 -5.33 -3.82 -5.69
N TYR A 132 -6.63 -3.81 -5.42
CA TYR A 132 -7.38 -4.99 -5.00
C TYR A 132 -8.05 -5.73 -6.16
N SER A 133 -8.00 -5.15 -7.37
CA SER A 133 -8.67 -5.69 -8.55
C SER A 133 -7.71 -6.45 -9.46
N HIS A 134 -8.15 -7.64 -9.86
CA HIS A 134 -7.50 -8.51 -10.85
C HIS A 134 -7.95 -8.20 -12.30
N GLU A 135 -8.68 -7.10 -12.53
CA GLU A 135 -9.21 -6.77 -13.86
C GLU A 135 -8.08 -6.36 -14.82
N ALA A 136 -7.93 -7.12 -15.91
CA ALA A 136 -6.86 -6.92 -16.89
C ALA A 136 -6.86 -5.52 -17.52
N GLU A 137 -8.03 -4.93 -17.74
CA GLU A 137 -8.19 -3.59 -18.33
C GLU A 137 -7.55 -2.49 -17.47
N ILE A 138 -7.62 -2.63 -16.14
CA ILE A 138 -7.01 -1.69 -15.18
C ILE A 138 -5.49 -1.81 -15.27
N VAL A 139 -4.97 -3.04 -15.27
CA VAL A 139 -3.53 -3.32 -15.40
C VAL A 139 -3.01 -2.69 -16.70
N GLN A 140 -3.72 -2.90 -17.81
CA GLN A 140 -3.36 -2.34 -19.12
C GLN A 140 -3.42 -0.81 -19.13
N ALA A 141 -4.44 -0.20 -18.52
CA ALA A 141 -4.53 1.25 -18.41
C ALA A 141 -3.37 1.84 -17.59
N ALA A 142 -2.99 1.18 -16.48
CA ALA A 142 -1.85 1.58 -15.67
C ALA A 142 -0.53 1.49 -16.43
N LEU A 143 -0.29 0.40 -17.16
CA LEU A 143 0.93 0.25 -17.95
C LEU A 143 1.04 1.32 -19.04
N ARG A 144 -0.04 1.57 -19.78
CA ARG A 144 -0.09 2.66 -20.78
C ARG A 144 0.10 4.05 -20.15
N GLY A 145 -0.34 4.23 -18.90
CA GLY A 145 -0.14 5.44 -18.12
C GLY A 145 1.30 5.63 -17.61
N GLY A 146 2.18 4.63 -17.76
CA GLY A 146 3.58 4.72 -17.37
C GLY A 146 3.91 4.12 -16.00
N ALA A 147 3.07 3.24 -15.47
CA ALA A 147 3.39 2.49 -14.25
C ALA A 147 4.66 1.65 -14.45
N GLY A 148 5.61 1.77 -13.52
CA GLY A 148 6.85 0.99 -13.50
C GLY A 148 6.68 -0.36 -12.81
N GLY A 149 5.64 -0.52 -11.99
CA GLY A 149 5.30 -1.79 -11.36
C GLY A 149 3.83 -1.85 -10.98
N TYR A 150 3.35 -3.05 -10.69
CA TYR A 150 1.95 -3.28 -10.37
C TYR A 150 1.81 -4.46 -9.40
N LEU A 151 1.25 -4.18 -8.22
CA LEU A 151 1.08 -5.15 -7.15
C LEU A 151 -0.40 -5.32 -6.82
N VAL A 152 -0.86 -6.57 -6.77
CA VAL A 152 -2.22 -6.90 -6.34
C VAL A 152 -2.23 -7.27 -4.85
N HIS A 153 -3.04 -6.57 -4.06
CA HIS A 153 -3.21 -6.82 -2.63
C HIS A 153 -3.56 -8.28 -2.36
N GLY A 154 -2.87 -8.86 -1.37
CA GLY A 154 -3.02 -10.27 -1.01
C GLY A 154 -2.14 -11.23 -1.84
N GLU A 155 -1.51 -10.78 -2.92
CA GLU A 155 -0.58 -11.58 -3.74
C GLU A 155 0.89 -11.24 -3.51
N PHE A 156 1.21 -10.31 -2.60
CA PHE A 156 2.57 -9.93 -2.29
C PHE A 156 2.85 -9.94 -0.79
N THR A 157 4.07 -10.31 -0.46
CA THR A 157 4.69 -10.25 0.86
C THR A 157 5.34 -8.89 1.10
N VAL A 158 5.76 -8.63 2.34
CA VAL A 158 6.51 -7.42 2.70
C VAL A 158 7.81 -7.33 1.89
N GLU A 159 8.50 -8.45 1.74
CA GLU A 159 9.75 -8.55 0.99
C GLU A 159 9.55 -8.23 -0.49
N GLU A 160 8.45 -8.69 -1.09
CA GLU A 160 8.09 -8.41 -2.47
C GLU A 160 7.72 -6.94 -2.68
N LEU A 161 6.99 -6.31 -1.76
CA LEU A 161 6.72 -4.87 -1.80
C LEU A 161 8.02 -4.06 -1.84
N VAL A 162 8.97 -4.41 -0.96
CA VAL A 162 10.28 -3.75 -0.91
C VAL A 162 11.09 -4.02 -2.17
N SER A 163 11.05 -5.26 -2.69
CA SER A 163 11.70 -5.60 -3.95
C SER A 163 11.12 -4.79 -5.10
N ALA A 164 9.81 -4.59 -5.16
CA ALA A 164 9.16 -3.79 -6.19
C ALA A 164 9.64 -2.33 -6.17
N VAL A 165 9.71 -1.70 -4.99
CA VAL A 165 10.27 -0.34 -4.84
C VAL A 165 11.71 -0.28 -5.36
N ARG A 166 12.53 -1.26 -4.98
CA ARG A 166 13.94 -1.38 -5.38
C ARG A 166 14.12 -1.61 -6.88
N ASP A 167 13.30 -2.47 -7.47
CA ASP A 167 13.36 -2.82 -8.89
C ASP A 167 12.99 -1.64 -9.75
N VAL A 168 11.87 -0.98 -9.41
CA VAL A 168 11.36 0.15 -10.16
C VAL A 168 12.29 1.36 -10.08
N THR A 169 12.95 1.58 -8.94
CA THR A 169 14.03 2.59 -8.79
C THR A 169 15.20 2.31 -9.74
N ARG A 170 15.50 1.02 -10.02
CA ARG A 170 16.55 0.59 -10.96
C ARG A 170 16.04 0.48 -12.40
N GLY A 171 14.81 0.91 -12.69
CA GLY A 171 14.20 0.83 -14.02
C GLY A 171 13.77 -0.59 -14.42
N ARG A 172 13.70 -1.53 -13.46
CA ARG A 172 13.18 -2.88 -13.69
C ARG A 172 11.71 -2.92 -13.33
N ALA A 173 10.90 -3.49 -14.22
CA ALA A 173 9.49 -3.67 -13.95
C ALA A 173 9.26 -4.79 -12.93
N HIS A 174 8.23 -4.65 -12.08
CA HIS A 174 7.87 -5.64 -11.06
C HIS A 174 6.36 -5.86 -11.04
N PHE A 175 5.93 -7.12 -11.08
CA PHE A 175 4.53 -7.51 -11.23
C PHE A 175 4.21 -8.71 -10.33
N THR A 176 3.05 -8.71 -9.67
CA THR A 176 2.51 -9.97 -9.11
C THR A 176 2.07 -10.92 -10.24
N PRO A 177 1.92 -12.23 -9.98
CA PRO A 177 1.58 -13.21 -11.02
C PRO A 177 0.32 -12.86 -11.82
N THR A 178 -0.71 -12.34 -11.16
CA THR A 178 -1.95 -11.93 -11.84
C THR A 178 -1.71 -10.74 -12.75
N ALA A 179 -0.99 -9.73 -12.29
CA ALA A 179 -0.64 -8.57 -13.10
C ALA A 179 0.19 -8.98 -14.32
N ALA A 180 1.19 -9.84 -14.12
CA ALA A 180 2.03 -10.36 -15.21
C ALA A 180 1.21 -11.13 -16.26
N THR A 181 0.27 -11.97 -15.83
CA THR A 181 -0.63 -12.72 -16.72
C THR A 181 -1.50 -11.78 -17.56
N ALA A 182 -2.04 -10.72 -16.95
CA ALA A 182 -2.82 -9.70 -17.66
C ALA A 182 -1.99 -8.95 -18.72
N VAL A 183 -0.71 -8.67 -18.44
CA VAL A 183 0.22 -8.08 -19.42
C VAL A 183 0.43 -9.04 -20.60
N LEU A 184 0.73 -10.31 -20.33
CA LEU A 184 1.00 -11.30 -21.36
C LEU A 184 -0.21 -11.56 -22.27
N ALA A 185 -1.41 -11.66 -21.68
CA ALA A 185 -2.66 -11.82 -22.43
C ALA A 185 -2.90 -10.66 -23.41
N HIS A 186 -2.52 -9.43 -23.02
CA HIS A 186 -2.61 -8.26 -23.89
C HIS A 186 -1.66 -8.33 -25.07
N LEU A 187 -0.38 -8.70 -24.83
CA LEU A 187 0.61 -8.83 -25.91
C LEU A 187 0.20 -9.89 -26.95
N GLN A 188 -0.42 -10.98 -26.50
CA GLN A 188 -0.96 -12.01 -27.40
C GLN A 188 -2.16 -11.51 -28.22
N SER A 189 -3.00 -10.67 -27.60
CA SER A 189 -4.15 -10.06 -28.26
C SER A 189 -3.74 -9.00 -29.30
N ASP A 190 -2.71 -8.19 -29.00
CA ASP A 190 -2.17 -7.20 -29.94
C ASP A 190 -1.42 -7.86 -31.10
N ALA A 191 -0.71 -8.96 -30.84
CA ALA A 191 -0.06 -9.77 -31.87
C ALA A 191 -1.09 -10.40 -32.82
N THR A 192 -2.19 -10.94 -32.30
CA THR A 192 -3.28 -11.49 -33.13
C THR A 192 -4.07 -10.42 -33.88
N ALA A 193 -4.22 -9.21 -33.30
CA ALA A 193 -4.81 -8.07 -34.00
C ALA A 193 -3.95 -7.59 -35.18
N HIS A 194 -2.61 -7.56 -35.02
CA HIS A 194 -1.69 -7.27 -36.13
C HIS A 194 -1.73 -8.34 -37.22
N VAL A 195 -1.78 -9.63 -36.86
CA VAL A 195 -1.93 -10.72 -37.84
C VAL A 195 -3.26 -10.62 -38.60
N LYS A 196 -4.36 -10.22 -37.94
CA LYS A 196 -5.67 -10.06 -38.59
C LYS A 196 -5.73 -8.85 -39.53
N ALA A 197 -5.04 -7.76 -39.18
CA ALA A 197 -4.92 -6.56 -40.01
C ALA A 197 -4.03 -6.79 -41.26
N ASP A 198 -2.98 -7.61 -41.14
CA ASP A 198 -2.14 -8.00 -42.28
C ASP A 198 -2.81 -9.06 -43.17
N SER A 199 -3.61 -9.95 -42.56
CA SER A 199 -4.38 -10.97 -43.28
C SER A 199 -5.55 -10.39 -44.08
N THR A 200 -5.96 -9.14 -43.82
CA THR A 200 -7.05 -8.50 -44.58
C THR A 200 -6.64 -8.04 -45.98
N ARG A 201 -5.36 -8.18 -46.35
CA ARG A 201 -4.87 -7.88 -47.71
C ARG A 201 -4.62 -9.10 -48.59
N LEU A 202 -4.85 -10.34 -48.13
CA LEU A 202 -4.46 -11.51 -48.92
C LEU A 202 -5.47 -12.67 -49.07
N PHE A 203 -6.69 -12.61 -48.52
CA PHE A 203 -7.62 -13.72 -48.74
C PHE A 203 -9.07 -13.28 -49.01
N SER A 204 -9.49 -13.47 -50.26
CA SER A 204 -10.89 -13.55 -50.68
C SER A 204 -11.57 -14.75 -50.01
N PRO A 205 -12.84 -14.66 -49.57
CA PRO A 205 -13.49 -15.73 -48.83
C PRO A 205 -14.12 -16.73 -49.79
N THR A 206 -13.68 -17.99 -49.73
CA THR A 206 -14.55 -19.12 -50.10
C THR A 206 -14.42 -20.23 -49.08
N SER A 207 -15.57 -20.55 -48.48
CA SER A 207 -15.94 -21.85 -47.94
C SER A 207 -15.25 -22.28 -46.64
N THR A 208 -15.99 -22.20 -45.53
CA THR A 208 -16.42 -23.41 -44.78
C THR A 208 -17.34 -23.03 -43.63
N GLU A 209 -18.64 -22.94 -43.96
CA GLU A 209 -19.67 -23.39 -43.04
C GLU A 209 -19.40 -24.85 -42.65
N ARG A 210 -19.85 -25.23 -41.44
CA ARG A 210 -19.95 -26.60 -40.88
C ARG A 210 -18.89 -27.04 -39.87
N LEU A 211 -18.82 -26.35 -38.74
CA LEU A 211 -18.33 -26.95 -37.48
C LEU A 211 -19.09 -26.55 -36.21
N SER A 212 -20.21 -25.82 -36.32
CA SER A 212 -21.03 -25.40 -35.16
C SER A 212 -22.20 -26.33 -34.82
N GLN A 213 -22.35 -27.44 -35.54
CA GLN A 213 -23.33 -28.47 -35.25
C GLN A 213 -22.59 -29.77 -34.93
N LEU A 214 -22.28 -29.97 -33.65
CA LEU A 214 -22.38 -31.24 -32.93
C LEU A 214 -21.76 -31.04 -31.54
N GLN A 215 -22.55 -31.36 -30.52
CA GLN A 215 -22.24 -31.50 -29.08
C GLN A 215 -22.37 -30.23 -28.22
N SER A 216 -23.02 -30.21 -27.06
CA SER A 216 -23.95 -31.14 -26.40
C SER A 216 -24.64 -30.35 -25.28
N THR A 217 -25.93 -30.60 -25.12
CA THR A 217 -26.78 -30.19 -24.00
C THR A 217 -26.36 -30.89 -22.70
N VAL A 218 -26.28 -30.14 -21.59
CA VAL A 218 -26.94 -30.38 -20.27
C VAL A 218 -26.28 -29.49 -19.19
N GLY A 219 -27.08 -28.63 -18.56
CA GLY A 219 -26.81 -28.06 -17.23
C GLY A 219 -26.14 -26.68 -17.16
N GLN A 220 -26.84 -25.61 -17.53
CA GLN A 220 -26.47 -24.23 -17.10
C GLN A 220 -27.69 -23.29 -17.09
N SER A 221 -28.67 -23.59 -16.25
CA SER A 221 -29.74 -22.65 -15.90
C SER A 221 -29.25 -21.63 -14.88
N THR A 222 -28.30 -20.77 -15.22
CA THR A 222 -27.96 -19.54 -14.46
C THR A 222 -27.27 -18.45 -15.31
N SER A 223 -26.88 -18.71 -16.56
CA SER A 223 -26.05 -17.78 -17.34
C SER A 223 -26.80 -16.89 -18.33
N VAL A 224 -28.11 -17.04 -18.50
CA VAL A 224 -28.87 -16.33 -19.55
C VAL A 224 -29.20 -14.87 -19.19
N GLY A 225 -29.16 -14.50 -17.90
CA GLY A 225 -29.43 -13.12 -17.44
C GLY A 225 -28.20 -12.21 -17.30
N ARG A 226 -27.00 -12.77 -17.14
CA ARG A 226 -25.77 -12.02 -16.78
C ARG A 226 -25.19 -11.19 -17.94
N ALA A 227 -25.51 -11.51 -19.19
CA ALA A 227 -24.94 -10.85 -20.36
C ALA A 227 -25.63 -9.52 -20.74
N LYS A 228 -26.61 -9.04 -19.97
CA LYS A 228 -27.42 -7.85 -20.31
C LYS A 228 -26.85 -6.51 -19.82
N PHE A 229 -25.88 -6.51 -18.91
CA PHE A 229 -25.39 -5.27 -18.29
C PHE A 229 -23.86 -5.14 -18.38
N PRO A 230 -23.31 -3.94 -18.64
CA PRO A 230 -21.87 -3.69 -18.73
C PRO A 230 -21.22 -3.59 -17.33
N LEU A 231 -21.48 -4.57 -16.46
CA LEU A 231 -20.85 -4.66 -15.16
C LEU A 231 -19.53 -5.43 -15.28
N SER A 232 -18.51 -4.99 -14.56
CA SER A 232 -17.27 -5.77 -14.42
C SER A 232 -17.53 -7.05 -13.61
N ALA A 233 -16.63 -8.03 -13.69
CA ALA A 233 -16.76 -9.28 -12.92
C ALA A 233 -16.94 -9.00 -11.41
N ARG A 234 -16.20 -8.02 -10.88
CA ARG A 234 -16.31 -7.62 -9.47
C ARG A 234 -17.62 -6.90 -9.17
N GLU A 235 -18.11 -6.06 -10.07
CA GLU A 235 -19.40 -5.41 -9.93
C GLU A 235 -20.55 -6.42 -9.97
N ALA A 236 -20.45 -7.46 -10.81
CA ALA A 236 -21.39 -8.57 -10.87
C ALA A 236 -21.38 -9.40 -9.57
N GLU A 237 -20.20 -9.73 -9.03
CA GLU A 237 -20.07 -10.40 -7.73
C GLU A 237 -20.72 -9.58 -6.61
N ILE A 238 -20.41 -8.29 -6.55
CA ILE A 238 -20.99 -7.38 -5.55
C ILE A 238 -22.52 -7.29 -5.76
N MET A 239 -22.98 -7.26 -7.01
CA MET A 239 -24.41 -7.24 -7.34
C MET A 239 -25.12 -8.56 -6.96
N ASP A 240 -24.46 -9.70 -7.07
CA ASP A 240 -24.97 -10.99 -6.60
C ASP A 240 -25.11 -11.01 -5.05
N LEU A 241 -24.12 -10.48 -4.32
CA LEU A 241 -24.21 -10.31 -2.87
C LEU A 241 -25.30 -9.29 -2.46
N ILE A 242 -25.52 -8.28 -3.29
CA ILE A 242 -26.62 -7.32 -3.09
C ILE A 242 -27.97 -8.01 -3.27
N ALA A 243 -28.11 -8.81 -4.32
CA ALA A 243 -29.31 -9.55 -4.67
C ALA A 243 -29.63 -10.66 -3.65
N SER A 244 -28.62 -11.24 -3.00
CA SER A 244 -28.80 -12.19 -1.90
C SER A 244 -29.18 -11.54 -0.55
N GLY A 245 -29.27 -10.20 -0.52
CA GLY A 245 -29.76 -9.46 0.64
C GLY A 245 -28.68 -9.00 1.64
N MET A 246 -27.39 -9.15 1.32
CA MET A 246 -26.31 -8.77 2.24
C MET A 246 -26.19 -7.26 2.41
N ASN A 247 -26.06 -6.77 3.64
CA ASN A 247 -25.83 -5.35 3.89
C ASN A 247 -24.37 -4.93 3.57
N ASN A 248 -24.09 -3.63 3.58
CA ASN A 248 -22.78 -3.12 3.15
C ASN A 248 -21.63 -3.61 4.04
N GLN A 249 -21.87 -3.82 5.34
CA GLN A 249 -20.90 -4.35 6.29
C GLN A 249 -20.60 -5.83 6.03
N GLN A 250 -21.64 -6.62 5.73
CA GLN A 250 -21.50 -8.02 5.37
C GLN A 250 -20.75 -8.18 4.05
N ILE A 251 -21.10 -7.38 3.04
CA ILE A 251 -20.38 -7.35 1.76
C ILE A 251 -18.92 -6.97 1.99
N ALA A 252 -18.65 -5.95 2.82
CA ALA A 252 -17.29 -5.51 3.15
C ALA A 252 -16.47 -6.67 3.76
N ALA A 253 -17.05 -7.40 4.70
CA ALA A 253 -16.43 -8.57 5.32
C ALA A 253 -16.20 -9.71 4.31
N THR A 254 -17.19 -10.06 3.50
CA THR A 254 -17.09 -11.13 2.49
C THR A 254 -16.07 -10.80 1.40
N CYS A 255 -15.99 -9.54 1.01
CA CYS A 255 -15.12 -9.06 -0.05
C CYS A 255 -13.74 -8.60 0.44
N PHE A 256 -13.48 -8.63 1.74
CA PHE A 256 -12.26 -8.12 2.39
C PHE A 256 -11.91 -6.66 1.99
N ILE A 257 -12.92 -5.80 1.91
CA ILE A 257 -12.78 -4.36 1.57
C ILE A 257 -13.51 -3.49 2.60
N SER A 258 -13.29 -2.18 2.58
CA SER A 258 -13.98 -1.28 3.51
C SER A 258 -15.46 -1.07 3.13
N GLU A 259 -16.33 -0.78 4.10
CA GLU A 259 -17.74 -0.41 3.85
C GLU A 259 -17.88 0.80 2.91
N LYS A 260 -16.92 1.72 2.96
CA LYS A 260 -16.86 2.88 2.06
C LYS A 260 -16.58 2.45 0.62
N THR A 261 -15.63 1.53 0.44
CA THR A 261 -15.32 0.91 -0.86
C THR A 261 -16.54 0.16 -1.41
N VAL A 262 -17.28 -0.56 -0.56
CA VAL A 262 -18.55 -1.20 -0.93
C VAL A 262 -19.58 -0.18 -1.41
N LYS A 263 -19.79 0.93 -0.66
CA LYS A 263 -20.69 2.02 -1.08
C LYS A 263 -20.28 2.60 -2.43
N ASN A 264 -18.98 2.75 -2.68
CA ASN A 264 -18.46 3.23 -3.97
C ASN A 264 -18.77 2.26 -5.10
N HIS A 265 -18.57 0.95 -4.89
CA HIS A 265 -18.96 -0.08 -5.86
C HIS A 265 -20.47 -0.05 -6.14
N ILE A 266 -21.30 0.04 -5.10
CA ILE A 266 -22.77 0.15 -5.22
C ILE A 266 -23.16 1.35 -6.08
N ASN A 267 -22.59 2.53 -5.82
CA ASN A 267 -22.90 3.73 -6.58
C ASN A 267 -22.56 3.58 -8.08
N ARG A 268 -21.43 2.95 -8.40
CA ARG A 268 -21.03 2.68 -9.78
C ARG A 268 -21.94 1.66 -10.46
N ILE A 269 -22.30 0.57 -9.76
CA ILE A 269 -23.25 -0.43 -10.23
C ILE A 269 -24.60 0.23 -10.53
N PHE A 270 -25.10 1.06 -9.61
CA PHE A 270 -26.37 1.77 -9.77
C PHE A 270 -26.34 2.73 -10.96
N ALA A 271 -25.27 3.49 -11.13
CA ALA A 271 -25.08 4.34 -12.31
C ALA A 271 -25.09 3.54 -13.62
N LYS A 272 -24.40 2.38 -13.67
CA LYS A 272 -24.33 1.51 -14.85
C LYS A 272 -25.64 0.77 -15.14
N LEU A 273 -26.41 0.42 -14.10
CA LEU A 273 -27.73 -0.19 -14.21
C LEU A 273 -28.86 0.84 -14.36
N HIS A 274 -28.53 2.13 -14.46
CA HIS A 274 -29.48 3.25 -14.47
C HIS A 274 -30.53 3.12 -13.36
N SER A 275 -30.09 2.75 -12.16
CA SER A 275 -30.96 2.51 -11.01
C SER A 275 -30.62 3.49 -9.91
N THR A 276 -31.63 3.93 -9.18
CA THR A 276 -31.43 4.85 -8.03
C THR A 276 -31.63 4.17 -6.69
N THR A 277 -32.24 2.98 -6.70
CA THR A 277 -32.51 2.21 -5.50
C THR A 277 -31.97 0.79 -5.60
N ARG A 278 -31.66 0.23 -4.42
CA ARG A 278 -31.20 -1.15 -4.28
C ARG A 278 -32.21 -2.15 -4.83
N SER A 279 -33.49 -1.96 -4.53
CA SER A 279 -34.56 -2.83 -4.99
C SER A 279 -34.69 -2.84 -6.53
N GLU A 280 -34.58 -1.66 -7.15
CA GLU A 280 -34.61 -1.51 -8.61
C GLU A 280 -33.41 -2.20 -9.27
N ALA A 281 -32.20 -1.98 -8.74
CA ALA A 281 -30.99 -2.62 -9.24
C ALA A 281 -31.06 -4.15 -9.14
N THR A 282 -31.56 -4.68 -8.02
CA THR A 282 -31.78 -6.12 -7.82
C THR A 282 -32.83 -6.68 -8.79
N ALA A 283 -33.93 -5.96 -9.03
CA ALA A 283 -34.95 -6.39 -9.97
C ALA A 283 -34.43 -6.44 -11.42
N LYS A 284 -33.63 -5.45 -11.82
CA LYS A 284 -32.96 -5.43 -13.14
C LYS A 284 -31.95 -6.57 -13.27
N TRP A 285 -31.13 -6.78 -12.22
CA TRP A 285 -30.11 -7.82 -12.20
C TRP A 285 -30.69 -9.24 -12.30
N LEU A 286 -31.77 -9.51 -11.58
CA LEU A 286 -32.46 -10.80 -11.58
C LEU A 286 -33.41 -10.99 -12.79
N GLY A 287 -33.56 -9.97 -13.63
CA GLY A 287 -34.46 -10.00 -14.78
C GLY A 287 -35.95 -10.02 -14.42
N THR A 288 -36.31 -9.58 -13.22
CA THR A 288 -37.71 -9.51 -12.74
C THR A 288 -38.34 -8.13 -12.94
N ALA A 289 -37.59 -7.16 -13.47
CA ALA A 289 -38.11 -5.86 -13.83
C ALA A 289 -39.05 -5.96 -15.04
N VAL A 290 -40.34 -5.64 -14.82
CA VAL A 290 -41.32 -5.45 -15.89
C VAL A 290 -40.97 -4.14 -16.61
N THR A 291 -40.44 -4.23 -17.82
CA THR A 291 -40.26 -3.06 -18.69
C THR A 291 -41.65 -2.49 -19.01
N SER A 292 -41.97 -1.29 -18.52
CA SER A 292 -43.08 -0.46 -19.02
C SER A 292 -42.55 0.54 -20.02
#